data_AF-A0A845R6W8-F1
#
_entry.id   AF-A0A845R6W8-F1
#
_cell.length_a   1.000
_cell.length_b   1.000
_cell.length_c   1.000
_cell.angle_alpha   90.00
_cell.angle_beta   90.00
_cell.angle_gamma   90.00
#
_symmetry.space_group_name_H-M   'P 1'
#
loop_
_entity.id
_entity.type
_entity.pdbx_description
1 polymer ?
#
loop_
_entity_poly.entity_id
_entity_poly.type
_entity_poly.pdbx_seq_one_letter_code
_entity_poly.pdbx_strand_id
1 'polypeptide(L)'
;MNFIVRIIGRETTDFIAKDGQRISGTTFHTAETISSQRGEGEKGDRFFLSAAKLAALDFVPTVNQVVELYYNKYGKVATLRLVDDIVID
;
A
#
# COMPACT_ATOMS: atom_id res chain seq x y z
N MET A 1 2.27 -6.30 -13.22
CA MET A 1 1.98 -4.86 -13.38
C MET A 1 2.23 -4.25 -12.02
N ASN A 2 3.21 -3.36 -11.94
CA ASN A 2 3.59 -2.72 -10.69
C ASN A 2 2.91 -1.35 -10.65
N PHE A 3 2.38 -0.99 -9.48
CA PHE A 3 1.65 0.26 -9.29
C PHE A 3 2.42 1.14 -8.31
N ILE A 4 2.84 2.30 -8.78
CA ILE A 4 3.47 3.33 -7.96
C ILE A 4 2.37 4.23 -7.40
N VAL A 5 2.30 4.34 -6.09
CA VAL A 5 1.24 5.07 -5.39
C VAL A 5 1.81 5.85 -4.20
N ARG A 6 1.16 6.95 -3.84
CA ARG A 6 1.47 7.71 -2.63
C ARG A 6 0.58 7.26 -1.48
N ILE A 7 1.16 6.99 -0.31
CA ILE A 7 0.40 6.70 0.91
C ILE A 7 -0.18 8.02 1.44
N ILE A 8 -1.51 8.11 1.51
CA ILE A 8 -2.23 9.30 1.98
C ILE A 8 -2.85 9.11 3.37
N GLY A 9 -2.87 7.88 3.89
CA GLY A 9 -3.39 7.57 5.20
C GLY A 9 -3.03 6.16 5.62
N ARG A 10 -3.03 5.92 6.94
CA ARG A 10 -2.91 4.57 7.50
C ARG A 10 -3.74 4.46 8.77
N GLU A 11 -4.34 3.30 8.98
CA GLU A 11 -5.11 3.01 10.19
C GLU A 11 -4.83 1.58 10.68
N THR A 12 -4.78 1.41 11.99
CA THR A 12 -4.72 0.07 12.60
C THR A 12 -6.04 -0.64 12.31
N THR A 13 -5.97 -1.87 11.81
CA THR A 13 -7.15 -2.65 11.46
C THR A 13 -7.02 -4.05 12.03
N ASP A 14 -8.04 -4.46 12.78
CA ASP A 14 -8.20 -5.79 13.33
C ASP A 14 -9.52 -6.41 12.86
N PHE A 15 -9.50 -7.66 12.41
CA PHE A 15 -10.72 -8.40 12.06
C PHE A 15 -10.60 -9.89 12.36
N ILE A 16 -11.73 -10.58 12.44
CA ILE A 16 -11.79 -12.04 12.55
C ILE A 16 -11.92 -12.62 11.14
N ALA A 17 -10.98 -13.47 10.74
CA ALA A 17 -11.04 -14.18 9.48
C ALA A 17 -12.10 -15.30 9.50
N LYS A 18 -12.43 -15.86 8.33
CA LYS A 18 -13.49 -16.88 8.20
C LYS A 18 -13.21 -18.16 9.00
N ASP A 19 -11.95 -18.42 9.31
CA ASP A 19 -11.47 -19.54 10.12
C ASP A 19 -11.48 -19.24 11.63
N GLY A 20 -11.97 -18.07 12.05
CA GLY A 20 -12.02 -17.64 13.45
C GLY A 20 -10.73 -17.01 13.96
N GLN A 21 -9.67 -16.93 13.15
CA GLN A 21 -8.42 -16.31 13.57
C GLN A 21 -8.55 -14.78 13.63
N ARG A 22 -8.10 -14.16 14.73
CA ARG A 22 -7.92 -12.70 14.79
C ARG A 22 -6.70 -12.31 13.96
N ILE A 23 -6.91 -11.43 13.00
CA ILE A 23 -5.87 -10.85 12.17
C ILE A 23 -5.75 -9.36 12.50
N SER A 24 -4.55 -8.96 12.90
CA SER A 24 -4.17 -7.56 13.13
C SER A 24 -3.25 -7.05 12.02
N GLY A 25 -3.31 -5.75 11.75
CA GLY A 25 -2.47 -5.12 10.75
C GLY A 25 -2.79 -3.66 10.51
N THR A 26 -2.48 -3.19 9.30
CA THR A 26 -2.66 -1.80 8.90
C THR A 26 -3.32 -1.75 7.53
N THR A 27 -4.38 -0.93 7.42
CA THR A 27 -4.92 -0.51 6.15
C THR A 27 -4.21 0.76 5.72
N PHE A 28 -3.66 0.78 4.51
CA PHE A 28 -3.07 1.96 3.88
C PHE A 28 -4.02 2.50 2.84
N HIS A 29 -4.25 3.81 2.87
CA HIS A 29 -4.98 4.54 1.85
C HIS A 29 -3.97 5.16 0.90
N THR A 30 -4.24 5.08 -0.39
CA THR A 30 -3.32 5.50 -1.43
C THR A 30 -3.97 6.40 -2.46
N ALA A 31 -3.18 7.28 -3.07
CA ALA A 31 -3.55 8.07 -4.22
C ALA A 31 -2.60 7.82 -5.39
N GLU A 32 -3.16 7.78 -6.59
CA GLU A 32 -2.44 7.76 -7.87
C GLU A 32 -2.98 8.89 -8.76
N THR A 33 -2.10 9.69 -9.37
CA THR A 33 -2.53 10.72 -10.34
C THR A 33 -3.21 10.06 -11.54
N ILE A 34 -4.40 10.53 -11.90
CA ILE A 34 -5.08 10.08 -13.11
C ILE A 34 -4.35 10.69 -14.31
N SER A 35 -3.82 9.84 -15.19
CA SER A 35 -3.23 10.28 -16.46
C SER A 35 -4.14 11.27 -17.18
N SER A 36 -3.57 12.37 -17.68
CA SER A 36 -4.29 13.43 -18.40
C SER A 36 -5.01 12.94 -19.66
N GLN A 37 -4.63 11.78 -20.19
CA GLN A 37 -5.32 11.11 -21.30
C GLN A 37 -6.64 10.45 -20.87
N ARG A 38 -6.85 10.23 -19.58
CA ARG A 38 -8.02 9.55 -19.00
C ARG A 38 -8.91 10.51 -18.19
N GLY A 39 -8.37 11.60 -17.64
CA GLY A 39 -9.10 12.56 -16.82
C GLY A 39 -8.17 13.43 -15.98
N GLU A 40 -8.73 14.06 -14.95
CA GLU A 40 -8.02 14.93 -14.01
C GLU A 40 -8.21 14.47 -12.55
N GLY A 41 -7.27 14.85 -11.67
CA GLY A 41 -7.30 14.53 -10.24
C GLY A 41 -6.55 13.25 -9.84
N GLU A 42 -6.95 12.68 -8.70
CA GLU A 42 -6.31 11.49 -8.12
C GLU A 42 -7.33 10.36 -7.94
N LYS A 43 -6.90 9.13 -8.25
CA LYS A 43 -7.64 7.90 -7.94
C LYS A 43 -7.26 7.44 -6.54
N GLY A 44 -8.24 7.35 -5.66
CA GLY A 44 -8.09 6.77 -4.32
C GLY A 44 -8.25 5.25 -4.33
N ASP A 45 -7.43 4.55 -3.54
CA ASP A 45 -7.56 3.12 -3.27
C ASP A 45 -7.09 2.81 -1.83
N ARG A 46 -7.22 1.55 -1.40
CA ARG A 46 -6.67 1.06 -0.14
C ARG A 46 -6.22 -0.39 -0.21
N PHE A 47 -5.23 -0.74 0.60
CA PHE A 47 -4.82 -2.13 0.78
C PHE A 47 -4.51 -2.44 2.25
N PHE A 48 -4.58 -3.71 2.61
CA PHE A 48 -4.30 -4.19 3.96
C PHE A 48 -3.02 -5.05 3.98
N LEU A 49 -2.15 -4.79 4.95
CA LEU A 49 -1.06 -5.67 5.33
C LEU A 49 -1.24 -6.14 6.78
N SER A 50 -1.12 -7.45 7.00
CA SER A 50 -1.11 -7.99 8.36
C SER A 50 0.18 -7.60 9.09
N ALA A 51 0.16 -7.66 10.42
CA ALA A 51 1.33 -7.42 11.26
C ALA A 51 2.53 -8.29 10.84
N ALA A 52 2.31 -9.55 10.45
CA ALA A 52 3.36 -10.44 9.96
C ALA A 52 3.99 -9.94 8.65
N LYS A 53 3.18 -9.42 7.70
CA LYS A 53 3.71 -8.85 6.45
C LYS A 53 4.45 -7.54 6.71
N LEU A 54 3.95 -6.70 7.62
CA LEU A 54 4.61 -5.46 8.02
C LEU A 54 5.98 -5.73 8.65
N ALA A 55 6.08 -6.73 9.53
CA ALA A 55 7.34 -7.12 10.16
C ALA A 55 8.37 -7.72 9.19
N ALA A 56 7.93 -8.17 8.01
CA ALA A 56 8.80 -8.71 6.97
C ALA A 56 9.35 -7.63 6.01
N LEU A 57 8.89 -6.39 6.12
CA LEU A 57 9.42 -5.27 5.36
C LEU A 57 10.74 -4.79 5.98
N ASP A 58 11.64 -4.29 5.13
CA ASP A 58 12.89 -3.63 5.51
C ASP A 58 12.70 -2.16 5.95
N PHE A 59 11.47 -1.65 5.86
CA PHE A 59 11.09 -0.32 6.33
C PHE A 59 9.66 -0.30 6.89
N VAL A 60 9.31 0.79 7.59
CA VAL A 60 7.96 1.04 8.07
C VAL A 60 7.27 2.04 7.15
N PRO A 61 6.22 1.66 6.39
CA PRO A 61 5.52 2.59 5.51
C PRO A 61 4.81 3.70 6.30
N THR A 62 4.98 4.93 5.85
CA THR A 62 4.42 6.14 6.45
C THR A 62 3.70 7.02 5.44
N VAL A 63 2.85 7.92 5.93
CA VAL A 63 2.11 8.87 5.08
C VAL A 63 3.10 9.76 4.31
N ASN A 64 2.73 10.11 3.09
CA ASN A 64 3.51 10.85 2.09
C ASN A 64 4.65 10.09 1.41
N GLN A 65 4.93 8.83 1.79
CA GLN A 65 5.86 8.00 1.02
C GLN A 65 5.22 7.52 -0.29
N VAL A 66 6.05 7.46 -1.32
CA VAL A 66 5.72 6.80 -2.59
C VAL A 66 6.23 5.37 -2.54
N VAL A 67 5.37 4.42 -2.85
CA VAL A 67 5.67 2.99 -2.80
C VAL A 67 5.25 2.29 -4.08
N GLU A 68 5.99 1.27 -4.46
CA GLU A 68 5.63 0.36 -5.52
C GLU A 68 4.96 -0.88 -4.93
N LEU A 69 3.74 -1.19 -5.38
CA LEU A 69 2.95 -2.31 -4.90
C LEU A 69 3.14 -3.56 -5.75
N TYR A 70 3.39 -4.69 -5.07
CA TYR A 70 3.51 -6.01 -5.68
C TYR A 70 2.34 -6.89 -5.27
N TYR A 71 1.58 -7.37 -6.26
CA TYR A 71 0.37 -8.16 -6.03
C TYR A 71 0.66 -9.66 -6.16
N ASN A 72 0.00 -10.47 -5.34
CA ASN A 72 -0.05 -11.91 -5.55
C ASN A 72 -1.02 -12.27 -6.68
N LYS A 73 -1.05 -13.56 -7.06
CA LYS A 73 -1.96 -14.11 -8.08
C LYS A 73 -3.46 -13.93 -7.79
N TYR A 74 -3.82 -13.52 -6.56
CA TYR A 74 -5.20 -13.27 -6.13
C TYR A 74 -5.56 -11.77 -6.10
N GLY A 75 -4.69 -10.90 -6.64
CA GLY A 75 -4.93 -9.46 -6.67
C GLY A 75 -4.79 -8.76 -5.31
N LYS A 76 -4.16 -9.39 -4.31
CA LYS A 76 -3.86 -8.76 -3.02
C LYS A 76 -2.41 -8.29 -2.97
N VAL A 77 -2.16 -7.14 -2.36
CA VAL A 77 -0.81 -6.65 -2.09
C VAL A 77 -0.06 -7.68 -1.22
N ALA A 78 1.05 -8.18 -1.76
CA ALA A 78 1.91 -9.19 -1.16
C ALA A 78 3.06 -8.53 -0.39
N THR A 79 3.72 -7.57 -1.04
CA THR A 79 4.80 -6.76 -0.49
C THR A 79 4.80 -5.38 -1.16
N LEU A 80 5.64 -4.48 -0.67
CA LEU A 80 5.83 -3.14 -1.21
C LEU A 80 7.31 -2.76 -1.12
N ARG A 81 7.72 -1.86 -2.00
CA ARG A 81 9.07 -1.30 -2.04
C ARG A 81 8.97 0.22 -1.90
N LEU A 82 9.81 0.82 -1.08
CA LEU A 82 9.96 2.27 -1.04
C LEU A 82 10.53 2.75 -2.38
N VAL A 83 9.86 3.73 -2.98
CA VAL A 83 10.42 4.47 -4.12
C VAL A 83 11.18 5.63 -3.50
N ASP A 84 12.50 5.46 -3.33
CA ASP A 84 13.35 6.58 -2.97
C ASP A 84 13.43 7.53 -4.17
N ASP A 85 13.10 8.80 -3.94
CA ASP A 85 13.55 9.87 -4.83
C ASP A 85 15.07 9.92 -4.72
N ILE A 86 15.78 9.31 -5.68
CA ILE A 86 17.17 9.70 -5.93
C ILE A 86 17.07 11.11 -6.49
N VAL A 87 17.14 12.11 -5.60
CA VAL A 87 17.49 13.47 -5.98
C VAL A 87 18.94 13.40 -6.46
N ILE A 88 19.12 13.36 -7.78
CA ILE A 88 20.40 13.70 -8.38
C ILE A 88 20.48 15.23 -8.30
N ASP A 89 21.26 15.73 -7.35
CA ASP A 89 21.73 17.12 -7.33
C ASP A 89 22.57 17.42 -8.59
#